data_AF-A0A7J6W3B5-F1
#
_entry.id   AF-A0A7J6W3B5-F1
#
_cell.length_a   1.000
_cell.length_b   1.000
_cell.length_c   1.000
_cell.angle_alpha   90.00
_cell.angle_beta   90.00
_cell.angle_gamma   90.00
#
_symmetry.space_group_name_H-M   'P 1'
#
loop_
_entity.id
_entity.type
_entity.pdbx_description
1 polymer ?
#
loop_
_entity_poly.entity_id
_entity_poly.type
_entity_poly.pdbx_seq_one_letter_code
_entity_poly.pdbx_strand_id
1 'polypeptide(L)'
;MSSSSSCETPCCHVVAIPYPGRGHINPMMNLCKLLVTKCANLKITFIITEEWLGFIGSTPKPPTITFQTIPNVIPSELIHASVYREFVRAVFTKMEAPVEHLLCQLQLSHVLAIISDTFLPWAVTLGNRMNIPVVSLWTMSPSLYSVFFPFRPAQNRTQGDGLHSWCLSNNLSRPAILPTLISGLGKQALDEVLEAFCCIRQAQCVMFTSFYELERQVIDSLKTTVSFPLYSVGPLIPHMKHDPIPDANMEYLKLLDSQPAKSVLYISFGSFLSVSREQMDEIVEGVRESGVTYLWVGRGDTLEYKKLVVFMLEFPCLRSLPIAGDQIPDSKLIVDDWKVGMKVGDATEEKLVRVLQNHHRSKHMNVSTEASSSLPSDLNNGIELKQKDEEVVVQYVVLRRDLIDSWPLGSVVTQGCHASVSAIWTYKDDNSTIDYCSPEKIDSMHKVTLEVKGETQLLNLSQKLTASDIAHKLWIEQPENMPTCLATKPYPKSVISSFFKKLKLCK
;
A
#
# COMPACT_ATOMS: atom_id res chain seq x y z
N MET A 1 -17.23 60.91 -19.61
CA MET A 1 -16.29 59.91 -19.05
C MET A 1 -17.08 59.02 -18.11
N SER A 2 -17.30 57.76 -18.48
CA SER A 2 -17.99 56.77 -17.63
C SER A 2 -16.95 56.02 -16.79
N SER A 3 -16.99 56.18 -15.47
CA SER A 3 -16.14 55.42 -14.55
C SER A 3 -16.52 53.95 -14.57
N SER A 4 -15.65 53.10 -15.14
CA SER A 4 -15.80 51.65 -15.07
C SER A 4 -15.59 51.18 -13.64
N SER A 5 -16.67 50.89 -12.91
CA SER A 5 -16.61 50.24 -11.61
C SER A 5 -16.08 48.81 -11.80
N SER A 6 -14.79 48.61 -11.56
CA SER A 6 -14.20 47.28 -11.46
C SER A 6 -14.89 46.54 -10.31
N CYS A 7 -15.70 45.54 -10.64
CA CYS A 7 -16.27 44.65 -9.63
C CYS A 7 -15.12 43.82 -9.06
N GLU A 8 -14.63 44.21 -7.88
CA GLU A 8 -13.63 43.45 -7.15
C GLU A 8 -14.22 42.08 -6.81
N THR A 9 -13.73 41.04 -7.49
CA THR A 9 -14.11 39.65 -7.17
C THR A 9 -13.80 39.38 -5.70
N PRO A 10 -14.79 38.96 -4.88
CA PRO A 10 -14.59 38.81 -3.44
C PRO A 10 -13.36 37.99 -3.09
N CYS A 11 -12.59 38.48 -2.13
CA CYS A 11 -11.42 37.79 -1.61
C CYS A 11 -11.87 36.52 -0.85
N CYS A 12 -11.72 35.34 -1.47
CA CYS A 12 -12.03 34.08 -0.81
C CYS A 12 -10.99 33.79 0.28
N HIS A 13 -11.44 33.55 1.51
CA HIS A 13 -10.55 33.14 2.60
C HIS A 13 -10.81 31.69 3.00
N VAL A 14 -9.78 30.86 3.10
CA VAL A 14 -9.86 29.49 3.64
C VAL A 14 -9.04 29.39 4.91
N VAL A 15 -9.53 28.64 5.89
CA VAL A 15 -8.76 28.26 7.08
C VAL A 15 -8.30 26.82 6.90
N ALA A 16 -7.02 26.54 7.11
CA ALA A 16 -6.44 25.20 7.05
C ALA A 16 -5.98 24.77 8.45
N ILE A 17 -6.46 23.62 8.93
CA ILE A 17 -6.25 23.11 10.29
C ILE A 17 -5.78 21.63 10.21
N PRO A 18 -4.47 21.37 10.11
CA PRO A 18 -3.94 20.01 10.09
C PRO A 18 -3.94 19.40 11.49
N TYR A 19 -4.00 18.07 11.55
CA TYR A 19 -3.60 17.33 12.75
C TYR A 19 -2.10 17.60 13.02
N PRO A 20 -1.66 17.81 14.28
CA PRO A 20 -0.34 18.36 14.57
C PRO A 20 0.79 17.30 14.51
N GLY A 21 1.06 16.77 13.32
CA GLY A 21 2.14 15.82 13.02
C GLY A 21 2.64 15.98 11.57
N ARG A 22 3.94 15.74 11.28
CA ARG A 22 4.51 15.96 9.92
C ARG A 22 3.72 15.28 8.79
N GLY A 23 3.23 14.06 9.02
CA GLY A 23 2.46 13.28 8.06
C GLY A 23 1.12 13.91 7.65
N HIS A 24 0.59 14.85 8.45
CA HIS A 24 -0.68 15.54 8.21
C HIS A 24 -0.47 16.99 7.76
N ILE A 25 0.48 17.69 8.40
CA ILE A 25 0.85 19.07 8.07
C ILE A 25 1.40 19.17 6.64
N ASN A 26 2.29 18.27 6.23
CA ASN A 26 2.92 18.31 4.91
C ASN A 26 1.91 18.20 3.76
N PRO A 27 1.03 17.18 3.67
CA PRO A 27 0.04 17.10 2.60
C PRO A 27 -0.98 18.24 2.65
N MET A 28 -1.38 18.72 3.82
CA MET A 28 -2.28 19.89 3.89
C MET A 28 -1.58 21.17 3.39
N MET A 29 -0.29 21.37 3.69
CA MET A 29 0.48 22.49 3.15
C MET A 29 0.63 22.38 1.62
N ASN A 30 0.86 21.17 1.08
CA ASN A 30 0.90 20.95 -0.37
C ASN A 30 -0.45 21.21 -1.05
N LEU A 31 -1.56 20.81 -0.41
CA LEU A 31 -2.91 21.17 -0.87
C LEU A 31 -3.11 22.69 -0.86
N CYS A 32 -2.69 23.38 0.19
CA CYS A 32 -2.79 24.84 0.28
C CYS A 32 -1.94 25.53 -0.81
N LYS A 33 -0.70 25.07 -1.04
CA LYS A 33 0.14 25.52 -2.16
C LYS A 33 -0.56 25.30 -3.52
N LEU A 34 -1.13 24.11 -3.75
CA LEU A 34 -1.85 23.78 -4.98
C LEU A 34 -3.07 24.70 -5.17
N LEU A 35 -3.91 24.88 -4.16
CA LEU A 35 -5.14 25.69 -4.23
C LEU A 35 -4.84 27.15 -4.61
N VAL A 36 -3.82 27.79 -4.02
CA VAL A 36 -3.46 29.18 -4.39
C VAL A 36 -2.87 29.31 -5.79
N THR A 37 -2.35 28.23 -6.41
CA THR A 37 -1.99 28.26 -7.85
C THR A 37 -3.20 28.14 -8.79
N LYS A 38 -4.37 27.75 -8.28
CA LYS A 38 -5.61 27.63 -9.07
C LYS A 38 -6.58 28.80 -8.85
N CYS A 39 -6.56 29.41 -7.67
CA CYS A 39 -7.46 30.48 -7.27
C CYS A 39 -6.66 31.74 -6.91
N ALA A 40 -6.45 32.65 -7.87
CA ALA A 40 -5.57 33.81 -7.71
C ALA A 40 -5.91 34.73 -6.53
N ASN A 41 -7.19 34.82 -6.14
CA ASN A 41 -7.69 35.67 -5.06
C ASN A 41 -7.96 34.88 -3.75
N LEU A 42 -7.42 33.66 -3.63
CA LEU A 42 -7.54 32.83 -2.44
C LEU A 42 -6.46 33.20 -1.40
N LYS A 43 -6.89 33.61 -0.21
CA LYS A 43 -6.04 33.67 0.99
C LYS A 43 -6.24 32.43 1.85
N ILE A 44 -5.18 31.96 2.49
CA ILE A 44 -5.22 30.82 3.41
C ILE A 44 -4.61 31.20 4.76
N THR A 45 -5.40 31.08 5.84
CA THR A 45 -4.87 31.05 7.21
C THR A 45 -4.56 29.61 7.57
N PHE A 46 -3.30 29.27 7.79
CA PHE A 46 -2.85 27.93 8.17
C PHE A 46 -2.57 27.90 9.68
N ILE A 47 -3.43 27.23 10.46
CA ILE A 47 -3.40 27.24 11.92
C ILE A 47 -2.54 26.08 12.43
N ILE A 48 -1.56 26.39 13.28
CA ILE A 48 -0.63 25.43 13.90
C ILE A 48 -0.41 25.80 15.38
N THR A 49 0.34 24.99 16.13
CA THR A 49 0.82 25.41 17.46
C THR A 49 2.06 26.31 17.36
N GLU A 50 2.39 27.02 18.44
CA GLU A 50 3.63 27.80 18.54
C GLU A 50 4.89 26.95 18.34
N GLU A 51 4.94 25.72 18.87
CA GLU A 51 6.03 24.78 18.62
C GLU A 51 6.17 24.46 17.13
N TRP A 52 5.04 24.20 16.47
CA TRP A 52 5.01 23.94 15.03
C TRP A 52 5.49 25.11 14.19
N LEU A 53 5.20 26.35 14.61
CA LEU A 53 5.78 27.54 13.96
C LEU A 53 7.31 27.55 14.09
N GLY A 54 7.87 27.06 15.20
CA GLY A 54 9.30 26.84 15.36
C GLY A 54 9.88 25.82 14.37
N PHE A 55 9.14 24.76 14.02
CA PHE A 55 9.59 23.73 13.08
C PHE A 55 9.42 24.08 11.60
N ILE A 56 8.38 24.84 11.21
CA ILE A 56 8.07 25.11 9.79
C ILE A 56 7.99 26.59 9.41
N GLY A 57 8.09 27.54 10.34
CA GLY A 57 7.91 28.97 10.08
C GLY A 57 8.90 29.57 9.08
N SER A 58 10.10 28.98 8.95
CA SER A 58 11.13 29.33 7.97
C SER A 58 10.93 28.66 6.58
N THR A 59 9.95 27.78 6.43
CA THR A 59 9.73 27.02 5.18
C THR A 59 9.14 27.93 4.09
N PRO A 60 9.70 27.94 2.86
CA PRO A 60 9.14 28.70 1.75
C PRO A 60 7.68 28.36 1.45
N LYS A 61 6.83 29.40 1.42
CA LYS A 61 5.40 29.33 1.11
C LYS A 61 4.95 30.59 0.34
N PRO A 62 3.92 30.49 -0.52
CA PRO A 62 3.30 31.65 -1.16
C PRO A 62 2.86 32.74 -0.15
N PRO A 63 2.92 34.03 -0.51
CA PRO A 63 2.55 35.13 0.38
C PRO A 63 1.04 35.18 0.70
N THR A 64 0.21 34.47 -0.06
CA THR A 64 -1.22 34.28 0.20
C THR A 64 -1.51 33.24 1.29
N ILE A 65 -0.51 32.49 1.75
CA ILE A 65 -0.62 31.54 2.88
C ILE A 65 0.06 32.15 4.11
N THR A 66 -0.72 32.41 5.16
CA THR A 66 -0.26 33.01 6.41
C THR A 66 -0.40 32.01 7.55
N PHE A 67 0.68 31.80 8.32
CA PHE A 67 0.59 31.02 9.55
C PHE A 67 -0.10 31.82 10.64
N GLN A 68 -0.92 31.15 11.44
CA GLN A 68 -1.45 31.66 12.71
C GLN A 68 -1.27 30.58 13.78
N THR A 69 -1.04 30.99 15.02
CA THR A 69 -0.66 30.08 16.11
C THR A 69 -1.68 30.01 17.22
N ILE A 70 -1.93 28.80 17.71
CA ILE A 70 -2.52 28.56 19.02
C ILE A 70 -1.43 28.18 20.05
N PRO A 71 -1.65 28.42 21.35
CA PRO A 71 -0.73 27.98 22.40
C PRO A 71 -0.45 26.48 22.37
N ASN A 72 0.73 26.09 22.87
CA ASN A 72 1.13 24.68 23.00
C ASN A 72 0.31 23.91 24.07
N VAL A 73 -0.92 23.54 23.73
CA VAL A 73 -1.86 22.81 24.61
C VAL A 73 -1.74 21.27 24.55
N ILE A 74 -0.85 20.76 23.70
CA ILE A 74 -0.59 19.34 23.41
C ILE A 74 0.85 18.96 23.79
N PRO A 75 1.16 17.67 24.03
CA PRO A 75 2.53 17.18 24.11
C PRO A 75 3.35 17.49 22.84
N SER A 76 4.65 17.74 23.02
CA SER A 76 5.60 18.09 21.95
C SER A 76 5.76 16.99 20.89
N GLU A 77 5.91 17.38 19.62
CA GLU A 77 6.28 16.49 18.49
C GLU A 77 7.54 15.65 18.80
N LEU A 78 8.44 16.16 19.65
CA LEU A 78 9.69 15.46 20.00
C LEU A 78 9.47 14.23 20.91
N ILE A 79 8.33 14.14 21.60
CA ILE A 79 8.02 13.04 22.54
C ILE A 79 6.64 12.41 22.35
N HIS A 80 5.77 12.96 21.49
CA HIS A 80 4.38 12.53 21.35
C HIS A 80 4.17 11.03 21.02
N ALA A 81 5.19 10.33 20.49
CA ALA A 81 5.15 8.89 20.24
C ALA A 81 5.21 8.05 21.53
N SER A 82 5.89 8.52 22.59
CA SER A 82 5.97 7.82 23.88
C SER A 82 4.82 8.17 24.82
N VAL A 83 4.12 9.27 24.57
CA VAL A 83 2.90 9.71 25.29
C VAL A 83 1.69 9.79 24.35
N TYR A 84 1.55 8.79 23.48
CA TYR A 84 0.61 8.81 22.36
C TYR A 84 -0.86 8.99 22.78
N ARG A 85 -1.29 8.30 23.84
CA ARG A 85 -2.68 8.40 24.32
C ARG A 85 -2.97 9.79 24.89
N GLU A 86 -2.04 10.35 25.64
CA GLU A 86 -2.10 11.70 26.20
C GLU A 86 -2.11 12.75 25.08
N PHE A 87 -1.33 12.52 24.03
CA PHE A 87 -1.24 13.38 22.84
C PHE A 87 -2.55 13.37 22.04
N VAL A 88 -3.05 12.21 21.60
CA VAL A 88 -4.33 12.09 20.89
C VAL A 88 -5.44 12.75 21.71
N ARG A 89 -5.56 12.40 23.00
CA ARG A 89 -6.59 12.98 23.86
C ARG A 89 -6.46 14.50 23.99
N ALA A 90 -5.23 15.04 24.05
CA ALA A 90 -5.01 16.49 24.09
C ALA A 90 -5.41 17.17 22.77
N VAL A 91 -5.10 16.58 21.61
CA VAL A 91 -5.53 17.09 20.29
C VAL A 91 -7.05 17.14 20.19
N PHE A 92 -7.73 16.08 20.64
CA PHE A 92 -9.19 15.96 20.59
C PHE A 92 -9.92 16.87 21.60
N THR A 93 -9.32 17.20 22.75
CA THR A 93 -10.03 17.89 23.85
C THR A 93 -9.51 19.28 24.23
N LYS A 94 -8.36 19.73 23.70
CA LYS A 94 -7.74 21.01 24.09
C LYS A 94 -7.50 21.99 22.95
N MET A 95 -7.45 21.55 21.70
CA MET A 95 -7.17 22.44 20.55
C MET A 95 -8.39 23.27 20.12
N GLU A 96 -9.62 22.81 20.37
CA GLU A 96 -10.85 23.50 19.93
C GLU A 96 -10.96 24.94 20.44
N ALA A 97 -10.93 25.15 21.76
CA ALA A 97 -11.19 26.48 22.34
C ALA A 97 -10.12 27.54 21.96
N PRO A 98 -8.81 27.24 21.91
CA PRO A 98 -7.81 28.16 21.34
C PRO A 98 -8.07 28.51 19.86
N VAL A 99 -8.53 27.55 19.05
CA VAL A 99 -8.84 27.80 17.62
C VAL A 99 -10.10 28.65 17.48
N GLU A 100 -11.17 28.35 18.23
CA GLU A 100 -12.40 29.15 18.26
C GLU A 100 -12.11 30.60 18.70
N HIS A 101 -11.25 30.78 19.72
CA HIS A 101 -10.81 32.10 20.16
C HIS A 101 -10.02 32.84 19.08
N LEU A 102 -9.05 32.17 18.44
CA LEU A 102 -8.25 32.73 17.34
C LEU A 102 -9.13 33.14 16.14
N LEU A 103 -10.10 32.31 15.74
CA LEU A 103 -11.03 32.64 14.65
C LEU A 103 -11.91 33.86 15.00
N CYS A 104 -12.37 33.96 16.25
CA CYS A 104 -13.08 35.16 16.74
C CYS A 104 -12.19 36.42 16.73
N GLN A 105 -10.92 36.31 17.11
CA GLN A 105 -9.96 37.42 17.13
C GLN A 105 -9.60 37.92 15.73
N LEU A 106 -9.40 37.01 14.77
CA LEU A 106 -8.96 37.35 13.41
C LEU A 106 -10.03 38.06 12.57
N GLN A 107 -11.31 38.01 12.99
CA GLN A 107 -12.46 38.66 12.34
C GLN A 107 -12.49 38.49 10.81
N LEU A 108 -12.16 37.28 10.34
CA LEU A 108 -11.95 36.97 8.92
C LEU A 108 -13.23 37.19 8.11
N SER A 109 -13.25 38.25 7.31
CA SER A 109 -14.38 38.56 6.43
C SER A 109 -14.50 37.51 5.32
N HIS A 110 -15.65 36.85 5.25
CA HIS A 110 -15.99 35.83 4.26
C HIS A 110 -15.03 34.62 4.21
N VAL A 111 -14.90 33.90 5.33
CA VAL A 111 -14.35 32.53 5.31
C VAL A 111 -15.26 31.63 4.46
N LEU A 112 -14.72 31.15 3.34
CA LEU A 112 -15.39 30.28 2.38
C LEU A 112 -15.53 28.85 2.91
N ALA A 113 -14.48 28.34 3.55
CA ALA A 113 -14.45 27.02 4.19
C ALA A 113 -13.30 26.89 5.20
N ILE A 114 -13.46 25.95 6.13
CA ILE A 114 -12.38 25.34 6.89
C ILE A 114 -11.99 24.04 6.18
N ILE A 115 -10.72 23.87 5.82
CA ILE A 115 -10.13 22.56 5.48
C ILE A 115 -9.49 22.03 6.76
N SER A 116 -10.01 20.93 7.30
CA SER A 116 -9.50 20.35 8.55
C SER A 116 -9.18 18.87 8.38
N ASP A 117 -8.17 18.40 9.09
CA ASP A 117 -7.84 16.96 9.14
C ASP A 117 -9.01 16.16 9.73
N THR A 118 -9.22 14.94 9.24
CA THR A 118 -10.26 14.02 9.75
C THR A 118 -10.13 13.76 11.26
N PHE A 119 -8.92 13.69 11.82
CA PHE A 119 -8.71 13.46 13.26
C PHE A 119 -8.93 14.70 14.14
N LEU A 120 -9.63 15.73 13.64
CA LEU A 120 -10.09 16.89 14.40
C LEU A 120 -11.64 16.98 14.36
N PRO A 121 -12.39 16.08 15.03
CA PRO A 121 -13.86 16.09 15.03
C PRO A 121 -14.47 17.44 15.40
N TRP A 122 -13.84 18.11 16.37
CA TRP A 122 -14.26 19.42 16.86
C TRP A 122 -14.20 20.52 15.80
N ALA A 123 -13.40 20.37 14.74
CA ALA A 123 -13.37 21.36 13.65
C ALA A 123 -14.66 21.34 12.83
N VAL A 124 -15.31 20.17 12.69
CA VAL A 124 -16.61 20.04 12.01
C VAL A 124 -17.73 20.66 12.85
N THR A 125 -17.73 20.41 14.17
CA THR A 125 -18.73 21.00 15.07
C THR A 125 -18.53 22.51 15.23
N LEU A 126 -17.28 22.99 15.32
CA LEU A 126 -16.92 24.41 15.33
C LEU A 126 -17.36 25.12 14.05
N GLY A 127 -17.05 24.57 12.87
CA GLY A 127 -17.51 25.15 11.60
C GLY A 127 -19.04 25.24 11.53
N ASN A 128 -19.75 24.21 11.98
CA ASN A 128 -21.22 24.24 12.07
C ASN A 128 -21.73 25.29 13.08
N ARG A 129 -21.07 25.51 14.22
CA ARG A 129 -21.41 26.61 15.16
C ARG A 129 -21.19 28.00 14.53
N MET A 130 -20.12 28.16 13.77
CA MET A 130 -19.75 29.43 13.13
C MET A 130 -20.45 29.66 11.77
N ASN A 131 -21.27 28.71 11.31
CA ASN A 131 -21.88 28.69 9.97
C ASN A 131 -20.84 28.78 8.83
N ILE A 132 -19.71 28.08 8.97
CA ILE A 132 -18.63 27.97 7.98
C ILE A 132 -18.57 26.52 7.48
N PRO A 133 -18.62 26.26 6.15
CA PRO A 133 -18.46 24.92 5.59
C PRO A 133 -17.13 24.28 5.98
N VAL A 134 -17.14 22.97 6.26
CA VAL A 134 -15.97 22.18 6.62
C VAL A 134 -15.71 21.09 5.58
N VAL A 135 -14.51 21.14 5.00
CA VAL A 135 -13.94 20.11 4.13
C VAL A 135 -13.02 19.26 4.99
N SER A 136 -13.25 17.95 5.06
CA SER A 136 -12.34 17.06 5.79
C SER A 136 -11.25 16.53 4.87
N LEU A 137 -9.99 16.60 5.30
CA LEU A 137 -8.84 16.01 4.62
C LEU A 137 -8.49 14.68 5.29
N TRP A 138 -8.66 13.57 4.56
CA TRP A 138 -8.16 12.26 4.93
C TRP A 138 -6.75 12.08 4.35
N THR A 139 -5.77 11.96 5.24
CA THR A 139 -4.34 11.94 4.89
C THR A 139 -3.78 10.56 4.59
N MET A 140 -4.54 9.51 4.88
CA MET A 140 -4.19 8.10 4.75
C MET A 140 -4.85 7.46 3.51
N SER A 141 -4.73 6.14 3.31
CA SER A 141 -5.35 5.46 2.16
C SER A 141 -6.90 5.43 2.23
N PRO A 142 -7.64 5.74 1.14
CA PRO A 142 -9.08 5.44 0.98
C PRO A 142 -9.52 4.05 1.44
N SER A 143 -8.67 3.03 1.28
CA SER A 143 -8.86 1.68 1.83
C SER A 143 -9.13 1.70 3.33
N LEU A 144 -8.38 2.48 4.10
CA LEU A 144 -8.59 2.67 5.54
C LEU A 144 -9.83 3.50 5.86
N TYR A 145 -10.13 4.52 5.05
CA TYR A 145 -11.39 5.27 5.18
C TYR A 145 -12.61 4.34 5.07
N SER A 146 -12.58 3.38 4.14
CA SER A 146 -13.66 2.38 3.98
C SER A 146 -13.83 1.42 5.16
N VAL A 147 -12.78 1.20 5.95
CA VAL A 147 -12.85 0.37 7.15
C VAL A 147 -13.46 1.14 8.31
N PHE A 148 -13.12 2.42 8.48
CA PHE A 148 -13.61 3.23 9.61
C PHE A 148 -14.99 3.89 9.36
N PHE A 149 -15.26 4.39 8.15
CA PHE A 149 -16.48 5.14 7.84
C PHE A 149 -17.81 4.44 8.17
N PRO A 150 -17.96 3.11 8.06
CA PRO A 150 -19.24 2.47 8.36
C PRO A 150 -19.63 2.50 9.85
N PHE A 151 -18.68 2.68 10.78
CA PHE A 151 -18.96 2.58 12.20
C PHE A 151 -19.86 3.71 12.74
N ARG A 152 -20.64 3.36 13.76
CA ARG A 152 -21.55 4.26 14.48
C ARG A 152 -21.22 4.21 15.99
N PRO A 153 -21.51 5.27 16.75
CA PRO A 153 -21.10 5.36 18.14
C PRO A 153 -21.88 4.37 19.02
N ALA A 154 -21.32 4.06 20.19
CA ALA A 154 -21.70 2.88 20.99
C ALA A 154 -23.17 2.82 21.45
N GLN A 155 -23.91 3.93 21.42
CA GLN A 155 -25.32 4.00 21.83
C GLN A 155 -26.27 3.11 21.02
N ASN A 156 -25.87 2.67 19.82
CA ASN A 156 -26.64 1.75 18.97
C ASN A 156 -26.07 0.31 18.92
N ARG A 157 -25.13 -0.06 19.80
CA ARG A 157 -24.60 -1.44 19.84
C ARG A 157 -25.58 -2.37 20.57
N THR A 158 -26.20 -3.28 19.84
CA THR A 158 -26.89 -4.44 20.43
C THR A 158 -25.87 -5.44 20.98
N GLN A 159 -26.28 -6.33 21.89
CA GLN A 159 -25.43 -7.43 22.37
C GLN A 159 -25.25 -8.48 21.27
N GLY A 160 -24.33 -8.19 20.35
CA GLY A 160 -24.06 -8.93 19.12
C GLY A 160 -23.20 -8.14 18.12
N ASP A 161 -23.21 -6.80 18.21
CA ASP A 161 -22.43 -5.87 17.37
C ASP A 161 -20.94 -5.82 17.77
N GLY A 162 -20.31 -6.99 17.83
CA GLY A 162 -18.86 -7.12 17.89
C GLY A 162 -18.22 -6.62 16.61
N LEU A 163 -17.09 -5.92 16.73
CA LEU A 163 -16.34 -5.34 15.62
C LEU A 163 -16.01 -6.35 14.49
N HIS A 164 -15.75 -7.60 14.89
CA HIS A 164 -15.53 -8.75 14.00
C HIS A 164 -16.81 -9.25 13.31
N SER A 165 -17.96 -9.15 13.98
CA SER A 165 -19.28 -9.53 13.43
C SER A 165 -19.69 -8.58 12.31
N TRP A 166 -19.54 -7.28 12.57
CA TRP A 166 -19.94 -6.23 11.63
C TRP A 166 -19.17 -6.28 10.29
N CYS A 167 -17.88 -6.62 10.30
CA CYS A 167 -17.10 -6.72 9.07
C CYS A 167 -17.41 -7.97 8.23
N LEU A 168 -17.84 -9.06 8.88
CA LEU A 168 -18.31 -10.25 8.18
C LEU A 168 -19.66 -10.01 7.50
N SER A 169 -20.57 -9.24 8.12
CA SER A 169 -21.91 -8.98 7.57
C SER A 169 -21.95 -7.94 6.46
N ASN A 170 -20.92 -7.11 6.31
CA ASN A 170 -20.89 -6.02 5.32
C ASN A 170 -19.99 -6.29 4.10
N ASN A 171 -19.47 -7.51 3.94
CA ASN A 171 -18.60 -7.92 2.81
C ASN A 171 -17.45 -6.94 2.53
N LEU A 172 -16.87 -6.31 3.59
CA LEU A 172 -15.66 -5.50 3.43
C LEU A 172 -14.57 -6.37 2.82
N SER A 173 -14.05 -5.96 1.66
CA SER A 173 -13.17 -6.78 0.81
C SER A 173 -11.85 -7.20 1.46
N ARG A 174 -11.54 -6.66 2.65
CA ARG A 174 -10.25 -6.78 3.35
C ARG A 174 -10.43 -7.00 4.87
N PRO A 175 -11.06 -8.09 5.35
CA PRO A 175 -11.28 -8.29 6.80
C PRO A 175 -9.97 -8.33 7.62
N ALA A 176 -8.87 -8.78 6.99
CA ALA A 176 -7.54 -8.88 7.58
C ALA A 176 -6.82 -7.53 7.84
N ILE A 177 -7.46 -6.39 7.57
CA ILE A 177 -6.94 -5.04 7.88
C ILE A 177 -7.33 -4.59 9.30
N LEU A 178 -8.53 -4.95 9.76
CA LEU A 178 -9.08 -4.39 10.99
C LEU A 178 -8.40 -4.88 12.28
N PRO A 179 -8.03 -6.18 12.46
CA PRO A 179 -7.31 -6.63 13.65
C PRO A 179 -5.97 -5.90 13.87
N THR A 180 -5.31 -5.49 12.78
CA THR A 180 -4.08 -4.70 12.85
C THR A 180 -4.32 -3.26 13.27
N LEU A 181 -5.39 -2.61 12.77
CA LEU A 181 -5.76 -1.23 13.14
C LEU A 181 -6.21 -1.07 14.60
N ILE A 182 -6.73 -2.11 15.23
CA ILE A 182 -7.20 -2.08 16.63
C ILE A 182 -6.19 -2.66 17.63
N SER A 183 -4.94 -2.85 17.21
CA SER A 183 -3.85 -3.31 18.05
C SER A 183 -2.82 -2.20 18.32
N GLY A 184 -1.94 -2.40 19.30
CA GLY A 184 -0.91 -1.43 19.66
C GLY A 184 -1.47 -0.02 19.92
N LEU A 185 -0.89 0.98 19.24
CA LEU A 185 -1.32 2.39 19.31
C LEU A 185 -2.77 2.60 18.83
N GLY A 186 -3.20 1.87 17.80
CA GLY A 186 -4.56 2.00 17.27
C GLY A 186 -5.65 1.60 18.27
N LYS A 187 -5.34 0.69 19.20
CA LYS A 187 -6.20 0.40 20.36
C LYS A 187 -6.32 1.58 21.33
N GLN A 188 -5.28 2.40 21.47
CA GLN A 188 -5.22 3.48 22.46
C GLN A 188 -6.05 4.69 22.05
N ALA A 189 -6.26 4.88 20.74
CA ALA A 189 -6.98 5.99 20.13
C ALA A 189 -8.30 5.57 19.46
N LEU A 190 -8.77 4.34 19.67
CA LEU A 190 -9.90 3.78 18.91
C LEU A 190 -11.21 4.52 19.14
N ASP A 191 -11.49 4.94 20.38
CA ASP A 191 -12.73 5.65 20.71
C ASP A 191 -12.73 7.06 20.09
N GLU A 192 -11.58 7.75 20.15
CA GLU A 192 -11.33 9.03 19.50
C GLU A 192 -11.45 8.93 17.96
N VAL A 193 -10.85 7.92 17.33
CA VAL A 193 -11.01 7.66 15.88
C VAL A 193 -12.47 7.38 15.51
N LEU A 194 -13.22 6.64 16.33
CA LEU A 194 -14.64 6.39 16.07
C LEU A 194 -15.48 7.67 16.23
N GLU A 195 -15.14 8.56 17.16
CA GLU A 195 -15.76 9.89 17.29
C GLU A 195 -15.50 10.78 16.07
N ALA A 196 -14.27 10.79 15.53
CA ALA A 196 -13.93 11.48 14.28
C ALA A 196 -14.85 11.06 13.12
N PHE A 197 -15.10 9.76 12.97
CA PHE A 197 -16.01 9.22 11.95
C PHE A 197 -17.50 9.40 12.26
N CYS A 198 -17.86 9.86 13.45
CA CYS A 198 -19.21 10.37 13.74
C CYS A 198 -19.37 11.81 13.25
N CYS A 199 -18.40 12.68 13.56
CA CYS A 199 -18.42 14.09 13.18
C CYS A 199 -18.29 14.31 11.67
N ILE A 200 -17.45 13.54 10.97
CA ILE A 200 -17.22 13.71 9.51
C ILE A 200 -18.49 13.55 8.66
N ARG A 201 -19.54 12.91 9.17
CA ARG A 201 -20.85 12.79 8.51
C ARG A 201 -21.57 14.14 8.34
N GLN A 202 -21.11 15.18 9.03
CA GLN A 202 -21.60 16.55 8.94
C GLN A 202 -20.70 17.46 8.09
N ALA A 203 -19.56 16.96 7.57
CA ALA A 203 -18.68 17.70 6.69
C ALA A 203 -19.28 17.82 5.27
N GLN A 204 -19.05 18.95 4.61
CA GLN A 204 -19.65 19.24 3.30
C GLN A 204 -18.99 18.46 2.15
N CYS A 205 -17.73 18.03 2.30
CA CYS A 205 -17.10 17.01 1.47
C CYS A 205 -15.85 16.43 2.14
N VAL A 206 -15.31 15.33 1.58
CA VAL A 206 -14.03 14.73 2.01
C VAL A 206 -13.04 14.72 0.85
N MET A 207 -11.80 15.09 1.14
CA MET A 207 -10.65 15.07 0.22
C MET A 207 -9.66 13.98 0.62
N PHE A 208 -9.20 13.19 -0.34
CA PHE A 208 -8.17 12.17 -0.16
C PHE A 208 -6.81 12.66 -0.67
N THR A 209 -5.74 12.44 0.10
CA THR A 209 -4.34 12.62 -0.33
C THR A 209 -3.88 11.61 -1.38
N SER A 210 -4.66 10.55 -1.62
CA SER A 210 -4.50 9.54 -2.67
C SER A 210 -5.11 10.00 -4.01
N PHE A 211 -4.72 9.34 -5.11
CA PHE A 211 -5.23 9.60 -6.47
C PHE A 211 -6.17 8.48 -6.95
N TYR A 212 -7.10 8.81 -7.84
CA TYR A 212 -8.25 7.96 -8.15
C TYR A 212 -7.86 6.60 -8.76
N GLU A 213 -6.83 6.55 -9.59
CA GLU A 213 -6.37 5.34 -10.27
C GLU A 213 -5.81 4.29 -9.32
N LEU A 214 -5.28 4.68 -8.15
CA LEU A 214 -4.62 3.77 -7.20
C LEU A 214 -5.60 2.86 -6.45
N GLU A 215 -6.77 3.40 -6.11
CA GLU A 215 -7.77 2.77 -5.22
C GLU A 215 -9.19 2.87 -5.79
N ARG A 216 -9.33 2.97 -7.12
CA ARG A 216 -10.60 3.19 -7.86
C ARG A 216 -11.79 2.43 -7.28
N GLN A 217 -11.67 1.11 -7.12
CA GLN A 217 -12.74 0.24 -6.63
C GLN A 217 -13.26 0.65 -5.24
N VAL A 218 -12.36 1.03 -4.33
CA VAL A 218 -12.71 1.49 -2.98
C VAL A 218 -13.35 2.87 -3.05
N ILE A 219 -12.77 3.78 -3.84
CA ILE A 219 -13.24 5.15 -3.98
C ILE A 219 -14.66 5.19 -4.59
N ASP A 220 -14.95 4.34 -5.58
CA ASP A 220 -16.28 4.25 -6.18
C ASP A 220 -17.31 3.58 -5.27
N SER A 221 -16.92 2.52 -4.54
CA SER A 221 -17.75 1.90 -3.50
C SER A 221 -18.08 2.89 -2.36
N LEU A 222 -17.11 3.74 -1.98
CA LEU A 222 -17.34 4.82 -1.04
C LEU A 222 -18.33 5.86 -1.58
N LYS A 223 -18.20 6.28 -2.85
CA LYS A 223 -19.15 7.24 -3.48
C LYS A 223 -20.60 6.75 -3.48
N THR A 224 -20.86 5.44 -3.55
CA THR A 224 -22.22 4.88 -3.44
C THR A 224 -22.72 4.74 -2.00
N THR A 225 -21.85 4.88 -1.01
CA THR A 225 -22.13 4.62 0.42
C THR A 225 -22.20 5.89 1.27
N VAL A 226 -21.49 6.96 0.88
CA VAL A 226 -21.51 8.26 1.58
C VAL A 226 -22.62 9.19 1.05
N SER A 227 -23.05 10.15 1.86
CA SER A 227 -24.04 11.17 1.49
C SER A 227 -23.43 12.53 1.08
N PHE A 228 -22.11 12.61 0.97
CA PHE A 228 -21.35 13.84 0.69
C PHE A 228 -20.30 13.60 -0.41
N PRO A 229 -19.91 14.62 -1.19
CA PRO A 229 -18.89 14.46 -2.23
C PRO A 229 -17.54 13.96 -1.72
N LEU A 230 -16.89 13.10 -2.53
CA LEU A 230 -15.53 12.60 -2.31
C LEU A 230 -14.62 13.05 -3.45
N TYR A 231 -13.47 13.61 -3.11
CA TYR A 231 -12.49 14.10 -4.09
C TYR A 231 -11.11 13.48 -3.86
N SER A 232 -10.57 12.81 -4.87
CA SER A 232 -9.15 12.43 -4.90
C SER A 232 -8.32 13.60 -5.39
N VAL A 233 -7.51 14.21 -4.51
CA VAL A 233 -6.69 15.39 -4.82
C VAL A 233 -5.18 15.09 -4.77
N GLY A 234 -4.83 13.81 -4.64
CA GLY A 234 -3.45 13.33 -4.57
C GLY A 234 -2.68 13.26 -5.90
N PRO A 235 -1.37 12.95 -5.83
CA PRO A 235 -0.57 12.83 -4.60
C PRO A 235 -0.18 14.21 -4.05
N LEU A 236 -0.52 14.50 -2.78
CA LEU A 236 -0.24 15.79 -2.13
C LEU A 236 1.20 15.88 -1.60
N ILE A 237 2.16 15.70 -2.50
CA ILE A 237 3.61 15.80 -2.29
C ILE A 237 4.17 17.12 -2.85
N PRO A 238 5.35 17.61 -2.40
CA PRO A 238 5.91 18.87 -2.87
C PRO A 238 6.16 18.85 -4.39
N HIS A 239 5.60 19.82 -5.11
CA HIS A 239 5.85 19.97 -6.55
C HIS A 239 7.26 20.56 -6.78
N MET A 240 8.19 19.72 -7.25
CA MET A 240 9.61 20.06 -7.52
C MET A 240 9.88 21.19 -8.54
N LYS A 241 8.86 21.94 -8.98
CA LYS A 241 8.99 23.06 -9.93
C LYS A 241 9.19 24.43 -9.26
N HIS A 242 8.88 24.58 -7.96
CA HIS A 242 8.81 25.91 -7.33
C HIS A 242 9.39 26.04 -5.92
N ASP A 243 9.62 24.95 -5.18
CA ASP A 243 10.31 25.05 -3.88
C ASP A 243 11.83 25.06 -4.10
N PRO A 244 12.55 26.14 -3.72
CA PRO A 244 13.99 26.21 -3.92
C PRO A 244 14.70 25.19 -3.02
N ILE A 245 15.54 24.35 -3.61
CA ILE A 245 16.35 23.35 -2.91
C ILE A 245 17.39 24.12 -2.06
N PRO A 246 17.41 23.97 -0.72
CA PRO A 246 18.45 24.59 0.12
C PRO A 246 19.84 24.08 -0.23
N ASP A 247 20.85 24.95 -0.23
CA ASP A 247 22.24 24.59 -0.63
C ASP A 247 22.82 23.40 0.13
N ALA A 248 22.41 23.17 1.39
CA ALA A 248 22.80 22.00 2.17
C ALA A 248 22.44 20.65 1.52
N ASN A 249 21.46 20.62 0.61
CA ASN A 249 21.09 19.42 -0.13
C ASN A 249 22.02 19.11 -1.32
N MET A 250 22.83 20.08 -1.76
CA MET A 250 23.71 19.92 -2.94
C MET A 250 24.75 18.81 -2.78
N GLU A 251 25.22 18.53 -1.56
CA GLU A 251 26.34 17.60 -1.36
C GLU A 251 25.92 16.14 -1.55
N TYR A 252 24.81 15.70 -0.91
CA TYR A 252 24.31 14.35 -1.11
C TYR A 252 23.62 14.17 -2.47
N LEU A 253 23.10 15.23 -3.10
CA LEU A 253 22.62 15.15 -4.49
C LEU A 253 23.78 14.89 -5.46
N LYS A 254 24.91 15.61 -5.33
CA LYS A 254 26.14 15.32 -6.11
C LYS A 254 26.71 13.93 -5.81
N LEU A 255 26.56 13.44 -4.58
CA LEU A 255 26.91 12.05 -4.25
C LEU A 255 26.03 11.07 -5.06
N LEU A 256 24.71 11.27 -5.09
CA LEU A 256 23.78 10.45 -5.88
C LEU A 256 24.05 10.53 -7.39
N ASP A 257 24.32 11.72 -7.92
CA ASP A 257 24.68 11.94 -9.34
C ASP A 257 25.95 11.19 -9.76
N SER A 258 26.84 10.87 -8.81
CA SER A 258 28.05 10.07 -9.06
C SER A 258 27.82 8.55 -9.10
N GLN A 259 26.63 8.07 -8.72
CA GLN A 259 26.33 6.65 -8.60
C GLN A 259 25.63 6.08 -9.85
N PRO A 260 25.82 4.79 -10.17
CA PRO A 260 25.03 4.12 -11.20
C PRO A 260 23.52 4.21 -10.96
N ALA A 261 22.75 4.31 -12.06
CA ALA A 261 21.30 4.32 -11.98
C ALA A 261 20.78 3.06 -11.27
N LYS A 262 19.95 3.26 -10.24
CA LYS A 262 19.36 2.22 -9.37
C LYS A 262 20.34 1.45 -8.47
N SER A 263 21.48 2.03 -8.06
CA SER A 263 22.42 1.37 -7.13
C SER A 263 22.45 1.94 -5.70
N VAL A 264 21.45 2.72 -5.27
CA VAL A 264 21.50 3.48 -3.99
C VAL A 264 20.24 3.32 -3.11
N LEU A 265 20.42 3.36 -1.78
CA LEU A 265 19.46 3.00 -0.73
C LEU A 265 19.32 4.18 0.33
N TYR A 266 18.19 4.90 0.58
CA TYR A 266 18.04 6.32 1.13
C TYR A 266 17.70 6.99 2.59
N ILE A 267 16.97 6.78 3.74
CA ILE A 267 15.78 6.10 4.42
C ILE A 267 15.21 7.07 5.47
N SER A 268 13.98 6.81 5.90
CA SER A 268 13.60 6.96 7.31
C SER A 268 12.63 5.86 7.76
N PHE A 269 12.52 5.65 9.06
CA PHE A 269 11.36 4.99 9.67
C PHE A 269 10.25 6.03 9.93
N GLY A 270 10.01 6.89 8.94
CA GLY A 270 9.25 8.13 9.07
C GLY A 270 9.80 9.10 10.12
N SER A 271 9.02 10.13 10.46
CA SER A 271 9.32 11.08 11.55
C SER A 271 8.73 10.69 12.91
N PHE A 272 7.75 9.78 12.94
CA PHE A 272 6.95 9.48 14.12
C PHE A 272 7.55 8.34 14.98
N LEU A 273 7.33 7.08 14.59
CA LEU A 273 7.74 5.91 15.37
C LEU A 273 9.24 5.63 15.25
N SER A 274 9.89 5.28 16.35
CA SER A 274 11.26 4.72 16.34
C SER A 274 11.23 3.20 16.25
N VAL A 275 12.33 2.63 15.77
CA VAL A 275 12.66 1.20 15.85
C VAL A 275 13.39 0.97 17.18
N SER A 276 13.36 -0.25 17.75
CA SER A 276 14.13 -0.55 18.97
C SER A 276 15.65 -0.50 18.69
N ARG A 277 16.50 -0.40 19.73
CA ARG A 277 17.95 -0.34 19.50
C ARG A 277 18.45 -1.64 18.87
N GLU A 278 17.99 -2.77 19.39
CA GLU A 278 18.35 -4.12 18.94
C GLU A 278 17.97 -4.32 17.47
N GLN A 279 16.73 -3.98 17.09
CA GLN A 279 16.28 -4.08 15.70
C GLN A 279 16.96 -3.03 14.80
N MET A 280 17.42 -1.89 15.33
CA MET A 280 18.20 -0.91 14.57
C MET A 280 19.64 -1.39 14.33
N ASP A 281 20.29 -2.00 15.32
CA ASP A 281 21.62 -2.59 15.19
C ASP A 281 21.61 -3.74 14.16
N GLU A 282 20.58 -4.60 14.15
CA GLU A 282 20.37 -5.62 13.10
C GLU A 282 20.20 -5.02 11.69
N ILE A 283 19.49 -3.90 11.56
CA ILE A 283 19.30 -3.19 10.27
C ILE A 283 20.61 -2.51 9.82
N VAL A 284 21.38 -1.96 10.75
CA VAL A 284 22.72 -1.40 10.50
C VAL A 284 23.64 -2.50 9.98
N GLU A 285 23.69 -3.65 10.66
CA GLU A 285 24.58 -4.76 10.32
C GLU A 285 24.19 -5.43 9.01
N GLY A 286 22.91 -5.78 8.83
CA GLY A 286 22.42 -6.43 7.60
C GLY A 286 22.60 -5.59 6.33
N VAL A 287 22.68 -4.25 6.44
CA VAL A 287 23.04 -3.38 5.32
C VAL A 287 24.55 -3.14 5.24
N ARG A 288 25.30 -3.18 6.34
CA ARG A 288 26.78 -3.19 6.31
C ARG A 288 27.32 -4.43 5.60
N GLU A 289 26.75 -5.61 5.85
CA GLU A 289 27.07 -6.84 5.12
C GLU A 289 26.74 -6.75 3.62
N SER A 290 25.74 -5.94 3.25
CA SER A 290 25.20 -5.91 1.89
C SER A 290 26.15 -5.36 0.82
N GLY A 291 27.10 -4.50 1.22
CA GLY A 291 28.03 -3.85 0.29
C GLY A 291 27.37 -2.92 -0.74
N VAL A 292 26.06 -2.67 -0.67
CA VAL A 292 25.35 -1.76 -1.59
C VAL A 292 25.61 -0.30 -1.23
N THR A 293 25.57 0.60 -2.21
CA THR A 293 25.68 2.04 -1.95
C THR A 293 24.39 2.61 -1.37
N TYR A 294 24.49 3.64 -0.54
CA TYR A 294 23.44 3.98 0.42
C TYR A 294 23.54 5.48 0.91
N LEU A 295 22.40 6.13 1.27
CA LEU A 295 22.14 7.48 1.86
C LEU A 295 21.16 7.31 3.08
N TRP A 296 21.05 8.18 4.12
CA TRP A 296 20.06 8.07 5.26
C TRP A 296 19.64 9.43 5.79
N VAL A 297 18.40 9.46 6.27
CA VAL A 297 17.87 10.48 7.19
C VAL A 297 17.62 9.85 8.57
N GLY A 298 18.68 9.78 9.38
CA GLY A 298 18.63 9.29 10.77
C GLY A 298 18.02 10.31 11.73
N ARG A 299 17.74 9.90 12.97
CA ARG A 299 17.32 10.81 14.06
C ARG A 299 18.52 11.17 14.96
N GLY A 300 18.39 12.18 15.82
CA GLY A 300 19.53 12.76 16.55
C GLY A 300 20.22 11.82 17.55
N ASP A 301 19.54 10.76 17.97
CA ASP A 301 20.05 9.61 18.72
C ASP A 301 20.99 8.72 17.89
N THR A 302 20.80 8.61 16.57
CA THR A 302 21.65 7.82 15.67
C THR A 302 23.04 8.44 15.39
N LEU A 303 23.41 9.54 16.06
CA LEU A 303 24.69 10.24 15.83
C LEU A 303 25.96 9.45 16.24
N GLU A 304 25.83 8.32 16.96
CA GLU A 304 26.93 7.36 17.14
C GLU A 304 27.32 6.70 15.80
N TYR A 305 26.35 6.43 14.92
CA TYR A 305 26.50 5.69 13.66
C TYR A 305 26.92 6.61 12.49
N LYS A 306 27.80 7.59 12.77
CA LYS A 306 28.10 8.80 11.98
C LYS A 306 28.77 8.61 10.60
N LYS A 307 28.70 7.39 10.03
CA LYS A 307 29.18 7.00 8.70
C LYS A 307 28.27 5.98 7.98
N LEU A 308 27.09 5.65 8.51
CA LEU A 308 26.15 4.72 7.87
C LEU A 308 24.90 5.44 7.38
N VAL A 309 24.35 4.94 6.26
CA VAL A 309 23.39 5.71 5.48
C VAL A 309 22.46 4.79 4.60
N VAL A 310 21.30 4.18 5.01
CA VAL A 310 20.41 3.12 4.36
C VAL A 310 19.06 3.58 3.67
N PHE A 311 18.34 2.83 2.74
CA PHE A 311 16.82 2.68 2.49
C PHE A 311 16.39 1.90 1.25
N MET A 312 15.36 1.09 1.38
CA MET A 312 14.68 0.51 0.23
C MET A 312 13.69 1.47 -0.44
N LEU A 313 14.18 2.29 -1.39
CA LEU A 313 13.41 2.83 -2.52
C LEU A 313 14.05 2.41 -3.85
N GLU A 314 14.10 1.10 -4.11
CA GLU A 314 14.17 0.65 -5.49
C GLU A 314 12.80 0.92 -6.15
N PHE A 315 12.77 1.57 -7.32
CA PHE A 315 11.71 1.28 -8.30
C PHE A 315 12.28 0.22 -9.26
N PRO A 316 11.87 -1.04 -9.12
CA PRO A 316 10.46 -1.42 -8.96
C PRO A 316 10.03 -2.07 -7.62
N CYS A 317 10.86 -2.06 -6.57
CA CYS A 317 10.62 -2.81 -5.33
C CYS A 317 10.77 -1.96 -4.05
N LEU A 318 9.71 -1.31 -3.58
CA LEU A 318 9.67 -0.80 -2.19
C LEU A 318 9.79 -1.99 -1.23
N ARG A 319 10.68 -1.95 -0.23
CA ARG A 319 10.63 -2.97 0.85
C ARG A 319 9.97 -2.40 2.09
N SER A 320 8.89 -3.04 2.54
CA SER A 320 8.10 -2.58 3.67
C SER A 320 8.47 -3.29 4.98
N LEU A 321 8.73 -2.49 6.01
CA LEU A 321 8.86 -2.91 7.40
C LEU A 321 7.88 -2.07 8.24
N PRO A 322 6.60 -2.48 8.36
CA PRO A 322 5.59 -1.68 9.04
C PRO A 322 5.73 -1.78 10.56
N ILE A 323 5.73 -0.63 11.24
CA ILE A 323 5.99 -0.56 12.69
C ILE A 323 4.69 -0.63 13.51
N ALA A 324 3.68 0.17 13.16
CA ALA A 324 2.37 0.11 13.80
C ALA A 324 1.26 0.72 12.93
N GLY A 325 -0.01 0.53 13.35
CA GLY A 325 -1.15 1.26 12.83
C GLY A 325 -1.49 0.94 11.38
N ASP A 326 -1.64 2.00 10.58
CA ASP A 326 -1.93 2.03 9.15
C ASP A 326 -0.80 1.48 8.26
N GLN A 327 0.45 1.57 8.72
CA GLN A 327 1.59 1.04 7.99
C GLN A 327 1.45 -0.46 7.69
N ILE A 328 0.79 -1.22 8.59
CA ILE A 328 0.62 -2.68 8.44
C ILE A 328 -0.35 -3.02 7.29
N PRO A 329 -1.57 -2.47 7.21
CA PRO A 329 -2.44 -2.65 6.04
C PRO A 329 -1.94 -1.95 4.78
N ASP A 330 -1.26 -0.80 4.86
CA ASP A 330 -0.65 -0.18 3.67
C ASP A 330 0.51 -1.03 3.12
N SER A 331 1.30 -1.69 3.98
CA SER A 331 2.26 -2.72 3.57
C SER A 331 1.60 -3.89 2.84
N LYS A 332 0.35 -4.25 3.18
CA LYS A 332 -0.40 -5.27 2.44
C LYS A 332 -0.83 -4.73 1.08
N LEU A 333 -1.39 -3.52 1.00
CA LEU A 333 -1.74 -2.88 -0.29
C LEU A 333 -0.56 -2.85 -1.26
N ILE A 334 0.64 -2.51 -0.77
CA ILE A 334 1.86 -2.41 -1.58
C ILE A 334 2.34 -3.78 -2.12
N VAL A 335 2.32 -4.82 -1.28
CA VAL A 335 2.91 -6.14 -1.56
C VAL A 335 1.89 -7.14 -2.13
N ASP A 336 0.67 -7.13 -1.61
CA ASP A 336 -0.37 -8.11 -1.90
C ASP A 336 -1.26 -7.69 -3.08
N ASP A 337 -1.46 -6.38 -3.30
CA ASP A 337 -2.39 -5.85 -4.30
C ASP A 337 -1.73 -5.07 -5.44
N TRP A 338 -1.02 -3.98 -5.13
CA TRP A 338 -0.40 -3.11 -6.12
C TRP A 338 0.84 -3.74 -6.78
N LYS A 339 1.47 -4.73 -6.14
CA LYS A 339 2.69 -5.43 -6.61
C LYS A 339 3.87 -4.51 -6.93
N VAL A 340 4.01 -3.42 -6.16
CA VAL A 340 5.10 -2.44 -6.25
C VAL A 340 6.12 -2.55 -5.11
N GLY A 341 6.05 -3.62 -4.33
CA GLY A 341 6.97 -3.85 -3.22
C GLY A 341 6.99 -5.28 -2.69
N MET A 342 7.88 -5.50 -1.72
CA MET A 342 8.13 -6.77 -1.05
C MET A 342 8.11 -6.56 0.47
N LYS A 343 7.50 -7.46 1.25
CA LYS A 343 7.64 -7.42 2.71
C LYS A 343 9.11 -7.71 3.07
N VAL A 344 9.69 -6.97 4.01
CA VAL A 344 10.89 -7.46 4.71
C VAL A 344 10.49 -8.72 5.47
N GLY A 345 11.13 -9.84 5.13
CA GLY A 345 10.83 -11.13 5.76
C GLY A 345 11.27 -11.15 7.23
N ASP A 346 10.57 -11.93 8.05
CA ASP A 346 10.94 -12.17 9.45
C ASP A 346 12.16 -13.11 9.45
N ALA A 347 13.35 -12.51 9.31
CA ALA A 347 14.60 -13.22 9.08
C ALA A 347 15.24 -13.68 10.39
N THR A 348 15.42 -14.98 10.55
CA THR A 348 16.46 -15.54 11.41
C THR A 348 17.84 -15.29 10.79
N GLU A 349 18.87 -15.22 11.62
CA GLU A 349 20.23 -14.69 11.32
C GLU A 349 20.85 -15.23 10.00
N GLU A 350 20.59 -16.49 9.64
CA GLU A 350 21.20 -17.16 8.48
C GLU A 350 20.86 -16.56 7.09
N LYS A 351 19.85 -15.67 7.00
CA LYS A 351 19.31 -15.22 5.70
C LYS A 351 19.97 -13.98 5.08
N LEU A 352 20.68 -13.14 5.84
CA LEU A 352 21.28 -11.90 5.30
C LEU A 352 22.46 -12.20 4.34
N VAL A 353 23.51 -12.83 4.86
CA VAL A 353 24.79 -13.14 4.17
C VAL A 353 24.63 -13.66 2.73
N ARG A 354 23.62 -14.51 2.46
CA ARG A 354 23.46 -15.21 1.16
C ARG A 354 22.87 -14.38 0.03
N VAL A 355 22.08 -13.34 0.31
CA VAL A 355 21.46 -12.50 -0.73
C VAL A 355 22.52 -11.67 -1.48
N LEU A 356 23.65 -11.44 -0.82
CA LEU A 356 24.59 -10.36 -1.11
C LEU A 356 25.79 -10.86 -1.94
N GLN A 357 26.15 -12.13 -1.80
CA GLN A 357 27.26 -12.76 -2.53
C GLN A 357 26.91 -13.15 -3.97
N ASN A 358 25.62 -13.31 -4.30
CA ASN A 358 25.18 -13.85 -5.59
C ASN A 358 25.16 -12.84 -6.76
N HIS A 359 25.23 -11.53 -6.48
CA HIS A 359 25.12 -10.51 -7.54
C HIS A 359 26.39 -10.30 -8.39
N HIS A 360 27.52 -10.91 -8.02
CA HIS A 360 28.82 -10.69 -8.68
C HIS A 360 29.23 -11.77 -9.72
N ARG A 361 28.38 -12.75 -10.04
CA ARG A 361 28.80 -13.94 -10.83
C ARG A 361 28.12 -14.21 -12.18
N SER A 362 27.25 -13.32 -12.70
CA SER A 362 26.59 -13.53 -14.00
C SER A 362 26.77 -12.37 -14.99
N LYS A 363 27.95 -12.31 -15.63
CA LYS A 363 28.22 -11.53 -16.86
C LYS A 363 29.31 -12.20 -17.72
N HIS A 364 29.00 -13.31 -18.38
CA HIS A 364 29.77 -13.83 -19.54
C HIS A 364 28.92 -14.79 -20.40
N MET A 365 29.23 -14.83 -21.70
CA MET A 365 28.62 -15.63 -22.79
C MET A 365 27.19 -15.18 -23.20
N ASN A 366 26.88 -14.73 -24.44
CA ASN A 366 27.12 -15.22 -25.82
C ASN A 366 26.16 -16.34 -26.27
N VAL A 367 25.62 -16.43 -27.49
CA VAL A 367 25.52 -15.54 -28.69
C VAL A 367 24.48 -16.15 -29.68
N SER A 368 23.65 -15.33 -30.36
CA SER A 368 22.89 -15.51 -31.66
C SER A 368 22.20 -16.88 -32.02
N THR A 369 21.52 -17.16 -33.16
CA THR A 369 20.96 -16.46 -34.36
C THR A 369 19.86 -17.36 -35.00
N GLU A 370 18.83 -16.80 -35.67
CA GLU A 370 18.11 -17.26 -36.91
C GLU A 370 17.59 -18.74 -37.10
N ALA A 371 16.67 -19.11 -38.02
CA ALA A 371 15.52 -18.44 -38.67
C ALA A 371 14.61 -19.42 -39.49
N SER A 372 13.30 -19.13 -39.56
CA SER A 372 12.36 -19.32 -40.72
C SER A 372 11.87 -20.72 -41.24
N SER A 373 10.66 -20.70 -41.86
CA SER A 373 10.07 -21.66 -42.83
C SER A 373 9.56 -23.04 -42.32
N SER A 374 8.56 -23.71 -42.92
CA SER A 374 7.39 -23.30 -43.76
C SER A 374 6.38 -24.47 -43.92
N LEU A 375 5.10 -24.18 -44.22
CA LEU A 375 4.03 -25.18 -44.49
C LEU A 375 4.13 -25.82 -45.89
N PRO A 376 3.55 -27.02 -46.07
CA PRO A 376 2.58 -27.27 -47.16
C PRO A 376 1.26 -27.92 -46.67
N SER A 377 0.34 -28.21 -47.58
CA SER A 377 -1.12 -28.33 -47.29
C SER A 377 -1.82 -29.62 -47.78
N ASP A 378 -3.09 -29.72 -47.38
CA ASP A 378 -4.21 -30.47 -48.00
C ASP A 378 -4.17 -32.00 -48.17
N LEU A 379 -5.18 -32.67 -47.58
CA LEU A 379 -6.24 -33.33 -48.38
C LEU A 379 -7.44 -33.78 -47.52
N ASN A 380 -8.61 -33.85 -48.16
CA ASN A 380 -9.89 -34.18 -47.52
C ASN A 380 -10.04 -35.66 -47.14
N ASN A 381 -10.83 -35.93 -46.09
CA ASN A 381 -11.94 -36.87 -46.18
C ASN A 381 -12.96 -36.64 -45.05
N GLY A 382 -14.26 -36.61 -45.40
CA GLY A 382 -15.35 -36.50 -44.43
C GLY A 382 -15.76 -37.88 -43.89
N ILE A 383 -15.99 -37.98 -42.59
CA ILE A 383 -16.55 -39.17 -41.92
C ILE A 383 -17.67 -38.71 -40.98
N GLU A 384 -18.69 -39.55 -40.83
CA GLU A 384 -19.97 -39.26 -40.19
C GLU A 384 -19.84 -38.83 -38.72
N LEU A 385 -20.69 -37.87 -38.32
CA LEU A 385 -20.77 -37.35 -36.95
C LEU A 385 -21.42 -38.37 -35.99
N LYS A 386 -20.63 -39.35 -35.54
CA LYS A 386 -20.85 -39.92 -34.21
C LYS A 386 -20.64 -38.82 -33.17
N GLN A 387 -21.52 -38.74 -32.19
CA GLN A 387 -21.30 -37.89 -31.01
C GLN A 387 -19.97 -38.30 -30.37
N LYS A 388 -19.01 -37.38 -30.33
CA LYS A 388 -17.86 -37.51 -29.43
C LYS A 388 -18.38 -37.34 -28.00
N ASP A 389 -18.06 -38.29 -27.13
CA ASP A 389 -17.88 -37.95 -25.72
C ASP A 389 -16.86 -36.81 -25.66
N GLU A 390 -17.20 -35.68 -25.03
CA GLU A 390 -16.25 -34.58 -24.90
C GLU A 390 -15.06 -35.05 -24.05
N GLU A 391 -13.86 -35.00 -24.63
CA GLU A 391 -12.68 -35.51 -23.94
C GLU A 391 -12.30 -34.56 -22.80
N VAL A 392 -12.67 -34.95 -21.57
CA VAL A 392 -12.46 -34.17 -20.35
C VAL A 392 -11.03 -33.64 -20.27
N VAL A 393 -10.89 -32.32 -20.42
CA VAL A 393 -9.62 -31.62 -20.20
C VAL A 393 -9.37 -31.49 -18.70
N VAL A 394 -8.17 -31.82 -18.26
CA VAL A 394 -7.79 -31.90 -16.85
C VAL A 394 -6.44 -31.24 -16.61
N GLN A 395 -6.31 -30.53 -15.49
CA GLN A 395 -5.01 -30.13 -14.96
C GLN A 395 -4.61 -31.04 -13.79
N TYR A 396 -3.39 -31.58 -13.83
CA TYR A 396 -2.82 -32.31 -12.71
C TYR A 396 -1.95 -31.36 -11.87
N VAL A 397 -2.14 -31.39 -10.56
CA VAL A 397 -1.32 -30.67 -9.57
C VAL A 397 -0.73 -31.71 -8.62
N VAL A 398 0.58 -31.64 -8.36
CA VAL A 398 1.33 -32.61 -7.56
C VAL A 398 2.02 -31.89 -6.42
N LEU A 399 1.63 -32.24 -5.19
CA LEU A 399 2.13 -31.68 -3.95
C LEU A 399 3.14 -32.61 -3.28
N ARG A 400 4.02 -32.04 -2.47
CA ARG A 400 5.02 -32.75 -1.66
C ARG A 400 4.46 -33.09 -0.28
N ARG A 401 4.40 -34.39 0.06
CA ARG A 401 3.89 -34.88 1.35
C ARG A 401 4.77 -34.45 2.53
N ASP A 402 6.09 -34.51 2.36
CA ASP A 402 7.08 -34.05 3.35
C ASP A 402 6.92 -32.55 3.71
N LEU A 403 6.40 -31.73 2.80
CA LEU A 403 6.04 -30.34 3.09
C LEU A 403 4.69 -30.24 3.84
N ILE A 404 3.70 -31.11 3.59
CA ILE A 404 2.44 -31.11 4.36
C ILE A 404 2.69 -31.48 5.83
N ASP A 405 3.65 -32.36 6.08
CA ASP A 405 3.98 -32.83 7.42
C ASP A 405 4.91 -31.84 8.19
N SER A 406 5.37 -30.74 7.55
CA SER A 406 6.30 -29.76 8.13
C SER A 406 5.93 -28.28 7.95
N TRP A 407 5.05 -27.93 7.00
CA TRP A 407 4.53 -26.59 6.73
C TRP A 407 3.04 -26.52 7.05
N PRO A 408 2.46 -25.33 7.33
CA PRO A 408 1.02 -25.16 7.39
C PRO A 408 0.35 -25.61 6.08
N LEU A 409 -0.73 -26.39 6.17
CA LEU A 409 -1.44 -26.93 5.00
C LEU A 409 -1.84 -25.83 3.99
N GLY A 410 -2.27 -24.67 4.48
CA GLY A 410 -2.60 -23.50 3.64
C GLY A 410 -1.41 -23.02 2.79
N SER A 411 -0.18 -23.07 3.32
CA SER A 411 1.03 -22.74 2.56
C SER A 411 1.25 -23.74 1.43
N VAL A 412 1.15 -25.05 1.69
CA VAL A 412 1.34 -26.09 0.66
C VAL A 412 0.24 -26.04 -0.41
N VAL A 413 -1.01 -25.74 -0.03
CA VAL A 413 -2.10 -25.46 -0.98
C VAL A 413 -1.78 -24.23 -1.84
N THR A 414 -1.25 -23.16 -1.23
CA THR A 414 -0.86 -21.93 -1.94
C THR A 414 0.23 -22.17 -2.99
N GLN A 415 1.22 -23.03 -2.69
CA GLN A 415 2.20 -23.51 -3.67
C GLN A 415 1.51 -24.16 -4.88
N GLY A 416 0.58 -25.09 -4.63
CA GLY A 416 -0.21 -25.76 -5.69
C GLY A 416 -1.01 -24.78 -6.56
N CYS A 417 -1.59 -23.74 -5.96
CA CYS A 417 -2.27 -22.66 -6.67
C CYS A 417 -1.31 -21.86 -7.56
N HIS A 418 -0.13 -21.48 -7.06
CA HIS A 418 0.88 -20.79 -7.86
C HIS A 418 1.37 -21.62 -9.05
N ALA A 419 1.64 -22.92 -8.84
CA ALA A 419 1.99 -23.84 -9.93
C ALA A 419 0.87 -23.93 -10.98
N SER A 420 -0.38 -24.14 -10.53
CA SER A 420 -1.57 -24.26 -11.39
C SER A 420 -1.79 -23.03 -12.27
N VAL A 421 -1.79 -21.84 -11.66
CA VAL A 421 -1.97 -20.57 -12.37
C VAL A 421 -0.78 -20.24 -13.27
N SER A 422 0.46 -20.48 -12.83
CA SER A 422 1.63 -20.27 -13.67
C SER A 422 1.66 -21.20 -14.88
N ALA A 423 1.22 -22.47 -14.76
CA ALA A 423 1.11 -23.36 -15.91
C ALA A 423 0.03 -22.90 -16.90
N ILE A 424 -1.14 -22.47 -16.40
CA ILE A 424 -2.21 -21.91 -17.25
C ILE A 424 -1.72 -20.66 -17.98
N TRP A 425 -1.06 -19.72 -17.29
CA TRP A 425 -0.56 -18.49 -17.91
C TRP A 425 0.57 -18.73 -18.93
N THR A 426 1.53 -19.60 -18.62
CA THR A 426 2.65 -19.93 -19.53
C THR A 426 2.18 -20.60 -20.83
N TYR A 427 1.10 -21.37 -20.77
CA TYR A 427 0.55 -22.09 -21.93
C TYR A 427 -0.87 -21.62 -22.29
N LYS A 428 -1.18 -20.34 -22.04
CA LYS A 428 -2.52 -19.75 -22.24
C LYS A 428 -3.03 -19.81 -23.69
N ASP A 429 -2.11 -19.82 -24.65
CA ASP A 429 -2.39 -19.81 -26.08
C ASP A 429 -2.49 -21.24 -26.69
N ASP A 430 -2.39 -22.28 -25.86
CA ASP A 430 -2.60 -23.69 -26.25
C ASP A 430 -4.10 -24.04 -26.27
N ASN A 431 -4.56 -24.72 -27.33
CA ASN A 431 -5.97 -25.08 -27.53
C ASN A 431 -6.62 -25.80 -26.33
N SER A 432 -5.88 -26.63 -25.59
CA SER A 432 -6.41 -27.31 -24.40
C SER A 432 -6.55 -26.35 -23.22
N THR A 433 -5.66 -25.37 -23.08
CA THR A 433 -5.76 -24.31 -22.07
C THR A 433 -6.91 -23.35 -22.40
N ILE A 434 -7.08 -23.00 -23.68
CA ILE A 434 -8.17 -22.15 -24.16
C ILE A 434 -9.53 -22.81 -23.89
N ASP A 435 -9.71 -24.09 -24.27
CA ASP A 435 -10.93 -24.86 -23.97
C ASP A 435 -11.19 -24.96 -22.46
N TYR A 436 -10.15 -25.24 -21.68
CA TYR A 436 -10.24 -25.38 -20.22
C TYR A 436 -10.60 -24.07 -19.48
N CYS A 437 -10.27 -22.92 -20.07
CA CYS A 437 -10.57 -21.60 -19.53
C CYS A 437 -11.66 -20.85 -20.31
N SER A 438 -12.42 -21.55 -21.16
CA SER A 438 -13.51 -20.94 -21.93
C SER A 438 -14.68 -20.53 -21.03
N PRO A 439 -15.51 -19.53 -21.42
CA PRO A 439 -16.69 -19.12 -20.63
C PRO A 439 -17.66 -20.26 -20.30
N GLU A 440 -17.72 -21.28 -21.16
CA GLU A 440 -18.59 -22.46 -21.01
C GLU A 440 -18.02 -23.50 -20.03
N LYS A 441 -16.68 -23.54 -19.86
CA LYS A 441 -15.97 -24.58 -19.12
C LYS A 441 -15.28 -24.09 -17.84
N ILE A 442 -15.13 -22.78 -17.65
CA ILE A 442 -14.44 -22.19 -16.50
C ILE A 442 -15.06 -22.64 -15.15
N ASP A 443 -16.39 -22.70 -15.06
CA ASP A 443 -17.11 -23.14 -13.85
C ASP A 443 -17.16 -24.68 -13.67
N SER A 444 -16.69 -25.44 -14.66
CA SER A 444 -16.62 -26.92 -14.63
C SER A 444 -15.19 -27.49 -14.71
N MET A 445 -14.17 -26.63 -14.61
CA MET A 445 -12.74 -26.98 -14.65
C MET A 445 -12.36 -28.21 -13.80
N HIS A 446 -11.97 -29.31 -14.45
CA HIS A 446 -11.48 -30.49 -13.73
C HIS A 446 -10.01 -30.34 -13.28
N LYS A 447 -9.73 -30.47 -11.98
CA LYS A 447 -8.38 -30.52 -11.41
C LYS A 447 -8.21 -31.81 -10.60
N VAL A 448 -7.02 -32.41 -10.64
CA VAL A 448 -6.68 -33.61 -9.87
C VAL A 448 -5.41 -33.36 -9.07
N THR A 449 -5.55 -33.30 -7.75
CA THR A 449 -4.44 -33.09 -6.80
C THR A 449 -3.86 -34.42 -6.34
N LEU A 450 -2.57 -34.61 -6.55
CA LEU A 450 -1.82 -35.82 -6.24
C LEU A 450 -0.68 -35.53 -5.26
N GLU A 451 -0.17 -36.56 -4.59
CA GLU A 451 0.98 -36.48 -3.69
C GLU A 451 2.21 -37.27 -4.20
N VAL A 452 3.40 -36.72 -3.97
CA VAL A 452 4.69 -37.41 -4.00
C VAL A 452 5.34 -37.36 -2.61
N LYS A 453 6.19 -38.33 -2.26
CA LYS A 453 6.79 -38.41 -0.92
C LYS A 453 7.77 -37.28 -0.58
N GLY A 454 8.36 -36.64 -1.59
CA GLY A 454 9.35 -35.59 -1.40
C GLY A 454 10.10 -35.22 -2.68
N GLU A 455 11.08 -34.33 -2.54
CA GLU A 455 11.73 -33.61 -3.65
C GLU A 455 12.22 -34.49 -4.79
N THR A 456 12.95 -35.56 -4.48
CA THR A 456 13.51 -36.48 -5.50
C THR A 456 12.42 -37.10 -6.39
N GLN A 457 11.23 -37.36 -5.84
CA GLN A 457 10.11 -37.87 -6.62
C GLN A 457 9.46 -36.79 -7.49
N LEU A 458 9.41 -35.54 -7.01
CA LEU A 458 8.92 -34.39 -7.78
C LEU A 458 9.85 -34.08 -8.95
N LEU A 459 11.17 -34.08 -8.73
CA LEU A 459 12.19 -33.86 -9.75
C LEU A 459 12.22 -34.99 -10.79
N ASN A 460 12.19 -36.26 -10.36
CA ASN A 460 12.13 -37.39 -11.29
C ASN A 460 10.83 -37.39 -12.12
N LEU A 461 9.71 -36.90 -11.56
CA LEU A 461 8.48 -36.69 -12.31
C LEU A 461 8.65 -35.57 -13.35
N SER A 462 9.16 -34.41 -12.95
CA SER A 462 9.43 -33.28 -13.85
C SER A 462 10.32 -33.70 -15.03
N GLN A 463 11.45 -34.35 -14.76
CA GLN A 463 12.36 -34.88 -15.78
C GLN A 463 11.65 -35.86 -16.74
N LYS A 464 10.82 -36.78 -16.22
CA LYS A 464 10.05 -37.71 -17.06
C LYS A 464 9.05 -36.97 -17.96
N LEU A 465 8.38 -35.94 -17.44
CA LEU A 465 7.44 -35.12 -18.21
C LEU A 465 8.17 -34.34 -19.31
N THR A 466 9.29 -33.69 -19.00
CA THR A 466 10.15 -33.01 -20.01
C THR A 466 10.64 -33.98 -21.09
N ALA A 467 11.12 -35.17 -20.70
CA ALA A 467 11.58 -36.20 -21.63
C ALA A 467 10.46 -36.84 -22.48
N SER A 468 9.20 -36.46 -22.23
CA SER A 468 8.01 -36.91 -22.97
C SER A 468 7.24 -35.75 -23.61
N ASP A 469 7.86 -34.58 -23.72
CA ASP A 469 7.30 -33.31 -24.22
C ASP A 469 5.97 -32.88 -23.56
N ILE A 470 5.82 -33.20 -22.26
CA ILE A 470 4.66 -32.80 -21.48
C ILE A 470 4.91 -31.43 -20.82
N ALA A 471 4.30 -30.40 -21.39
CA ALA A 471 4.29 -29.03 -20.90
C ALA A 471 3.75 -28.93 -19.46
N HIS A 472 4.63 -28.51 -18.55
CA HIS A 472 4.32 -28.36 -17.14
C HIS A 472 5.13 -27.22 -16.51
N LYS A 473 4.68 -26.77 -15.34
CA LYS A 473 5.41 -25.89 -14.44
C LYS A 473 5.87 -26.72 -13.24
N LEU A 474 7.19 -26.91 -13.10
CA LEU A 474 7.78 -27.14 -11.78
C LEU A 474 7.78 -25.79 -11.05
N TRP A 475 7.17 -25.73 -9.86
CA TRP A 475 7.24 -24.54 -9.01
C TRP A 475 8.41 -24.68 -8.05
N ILE A 476 9.23 -23.64 -8.00
CA ILE A 476 10.45 -23.57 -7.20
C ILE A 476 10.30 -22.33 -6.31
N GLU A 477 10.02 -22.56 -5.04
CA GLU A 477 9.76 -21.48 -4.09
C GLU A 477 11.03 -20.67 -3.83
N GLN A 478 10.84 -19.36 -3.66
CA GLN A 478 11.92 -18.39 -3.46
C GLN A 478 11.71 -17.67 -2.11
N PRO A 479 12.78 -17.37 -1.35
CA PRO A 479 14.21 -17.43 -1.74
C PRO A 479 14.91 -18.78 -1.57
N GLU A 480 14.26 -19.82 -1.03
CA GLU A 480 14.88 -21.12 -0.72
C GLU A 480 15.35 -21.91 -1.95
N ASN A 481 14.88 -21.53 -3.15
CA ASN A 481 15.06 -22.23 -4.42
C ASN A 481 14.63 -23.72 -4.36
N MET A 482 13.55 -23.99 -3.63
CA MET A 482 13.08 -25.34 -3.28
C MET A 482 11.96 -25.81 -4.23
N PRO A 483 12.09 -26.95 -4.92
CA PRO A 483 11.00 -27.55 -5.69
C PRO A 483 9.85 -28.03 -4.77
N THR A 484 8.78 -27.24 -4.63
CA THR A 484 7.68 -27.54 -3.68
C THR A 484 6.55 -28.34 -4.31
N CYS A 485 6.21 -28.05 -5.57
CA CYS A 485 5.10 -28.70 -6.29
C CYS A 485 5.25 -28.59 -7.81
N LEU A 486 4.36 -29.28 -8.54
CA LEU A 486 4.35 -29.32 -10.00
C LEU A 486 2.91 -29.25 -10.51
N ALA A 487 2.65 -28.50 -11.58
CA ALA A 487 1.37 -28.52 -12.27
C ALA A 487 1.56 -28.68 -13.78
N THR A 488 0.75 -29.52 -14.44
CA THR A 488 0.71 -29.57 -15.90
C THR A 488 0.02 -28.30 -16.45
N LYS A 489 0.17 -28.00 -17.75
CA LYS A 489 -0.92 -27.25 -18.42
C LYS A 489 -2.20 -28.13 -18.47
N PRO A 490 -3.37 -27.58 -18.78
CA PRO A 490 -4.54 -28.39 -19.10
C PRO A 490 -4.27 -29.33 -20.29
N TYR A 491 -4.71 -30.59 -20.17
CA TYR A 491 -4.55 -31.62 -21.19
C TYR A 491 -5.79 -32.52 -21.29
N PRO A 492 -6.13 -33.03 -22.49
CA PRO A 492 -7.13 -34.07 -22.65
C PRO A 492 -6.73 -35.34 -21.88
N LYS A 493 -7.65 -35.89 -21.08
CA LYS A 493 -7.36 -36.91 -20.05
C LYS A 493 -6.78 -38.23 -20.59
N SER A 494 -7.02 -38.58 -21.87
CA SER A 494 -6.42 -39.78 -22.46
C SER A 494 -4.89 -39.66 -22.61
N VAL A 495 -4.42 -38.48 -23.04
CA VAL A 495 -3.01 -38.15 -23.27
C VAL A 495 -2.23 -38.19 -21.96
N ILE A 496 -2.71 -37.42 -20.97
CA ILE A 496 -1.92 -37.06 -19.78
C ILE A 496 -2.01 -38.06 -18.64
N SER A 497 -3.13 -38.77 -18.47
CA SER A 497 -3.38 -39.56 -17.25
C SER A 497 -2.38 -40.72 -17.05
N SER A 498 -1.84 -41.26 -18.15
CA SER A 498 -0.85 -42.35 -18.17
C SER A 498 0.40 -42.06 -17.32
N PHE A 499 0.83 -40.80 -17.27
CA PHE A 499 2.02 -40.37 -16.52
C PHE A 499 1.84 -40.44 -15.01
N PHE A 500 0.61 -40.25 -14.54
CA PHE A 500 0.25 -40.05 -13.13
C PHE A 500 -0.35 -41.28 -12.44
N LYS A 501 -0.67 -42.37 -13.17
CA LYS A 501 -1.31 -43.61 -12.65
C LYS A 501 -0.64 -44.28 -11.44
N LYS A 502 0.61 -43.94 -11.11
CA LYS A 502 1.37 -44.49 -9.97
C LYS A 502 1.39 -43.58 -8.74
N LEU A 503 0.86 -42.36 -8.82
CA LEU A 503 0.75 -41.43 -7.69
C LEU A 503 -0.59 -41.62 -6.97
N LYS A 504 -0.65 -41.17 -5.71
CA LYS A 504 -1.89 -41.16 -4.92
C LYS A 504 -2.57 -39.81 -5.02
N LEU A 505 -3.89 -39.78 -4.82
CA LEU A 505 -4.61 -38.54 -4.48
C LEU A 505 -4.04 -37.98 -3.18
N CYS A 506 -3.76 -36.68 -3.15
CA CYS A 506 -3.40 -35.98 -1.92
C CYS A 506 -4.61 -36.00 -0.95
N LYS A 507 -4.37 -36.29 0.33
CA LYS A 507 -5.39 -36.38 1.39
C LYS A 507 -4.98 -35.61 2.63
#